data_AF-A0A843RPZ7-F1
#
_entry.id   AF-A0A843RPZ7-F1
#
_cell.length_a   1.000
_cell.length_b   1.000
_cell.length_c   1.000
_cell.angle_alpha   90.00
_cell.angle_beta   90.00
_cell.angle_gamma   90.00
#
_symmetry.space_group_name_H-M   'P 1'
#
loop_
_entity.id
_entity.type
_entity.pdbx_description
1 polymer ?
#
loop_
_entity_poly.entity_id
_entity_poly.type
_entity_poly.pdbx_seq_one_letter_code
_entity_poly.pdbx_strand_id
1 'polypeptide(L)'
;MLPVDVKTAVLDRLAEADVEFDAVPDLCEMAARADPRLRELAAQGRLRIAACYPRAVRWLFAAAGAELADDRVQILNMRTETADDVAHGLLAPESDAGEMESSR
;
A
#
# COMPACT_ATOMS: atom_id res chain seq x y z
N MET A 1 -8.44 15.05 6.56
CA MET A 1 -8.85 14.01 7.52
C MET A 1 -9.30 12.77 6.75
N LEU A 2 -8.97 11.58 7.27
CA LEU A 2 -9.35 10.28 6.73
C LEU A 2 -10.71 9.88 7.34
N PRO A 3 -11.70 9.40 6.56
CA PRO A 3 -12.95 8.90 7.12
C PRO A 3 -12.71 7.74 8.08
N VAL A 4 -13.17 7.89 9.32
CA VAL A 4 -12.93 6.91 10.39
C VAL A 4 -13.65 5.60 10.08
N ASP A 5 -14.90 5.67 9.61
CA ASP A 5 -15.71 4.48 9.29
C ASP A 5 -15.04 3.61 8.20
N VAL A 6 -14.46 4.25 7.18
CA VAL A 6 -13.73 3.53 6.11
C VAL A 6 -12.48 2.86 6.69
N LYS A 7 -11.69 3.58 7.48
CA LYS A 7 -10.49 3.02 8.11
C LYS A 7 -10.83 1.83 9.00
N THR A 8 -11.83 1.97 9.88
CA THR A 8 -12.23 0.91 10.81
C THR A 8 -12.71 -0.32 10.04
N ALA A 9 -13.60 -0.14 9.06
CA ALA A 9 -14.10 -1.26 8.27
C ALA A 9 -13.00 -1.96 7.47
N VAL A 10 -12.01 -1.24 6.93
CA VAL A 10 -10.86 -1.87 6.27
C VAL A 10 -10.03 -2.69 7.26
N LEU A 11 -9.75 -2.15 8.45
CA LEU A 11 -9.00 -2.88 9.48
C LEU A 11 -9.73 -4.13 9.96
N ASP A 12 -11.05 -4.05 10.14
CA ASP A 12 -11.89 -5.19 10.52
C ASP A 12 -11.80 -6.30 9.45
N ARG A 13 -11.86 -5.93 8.17
CA ARG A 13 -11.73 -6.90 7.05
C ARG A 13 -10.35 -7.54 6.97
N LEU A 14 -9.27 -6.78 7.23
CA LEU A 14 -7.92 -7.35 7.28
C LEU A 14 -7.78 -8.33 8.46
N ALA A 15 -8.37 -8.01 9.61
CA ALA A 15 -8.38 -8.89 10.77
C ALA A 15 -9.21 -10.17 10.52
N GLU A 16 -10.38 -10.05 9.90
CA GLU A 16 -11.22 -11.20 9.49
C GLU A 16 -10.52 -12.10 8.46
N ALA A 17 -9.70 -11.51 7.59
CA ALA A 17 -8.94 -12.25 6.58
C ALA A 17 -7.67 -12.92 7.12
N ASP A 18 -7.30 -12.66 8.38
CA ASP A 18 -6.11 -13.22 9.04
C ASP A 18 -4.82 -12.99 8.23
N VAL A 19 -4.65 -11.77 7.70
CA VAL A 19 -3.47 -11.37 6.93
C VAL A 19 -2.55 -10.45 7.72
N GLU A 20 -1.24 -10.63 7.50
CA GLU A 20 -0.23 -9.73 8.05
C GLU A 20 -0.20 -8.42 7.27
N PHE A 21 -0.14 -7.28 7.97
CA PHE A 21 0.02 -5.97 7.36
C PHE A 21 0.81 -5.02 8.26
N ASP A 22 1.54 -4.10 7.64
CA ASP A 22 2.26 -3.04 8.35
C ASP A 22 1.37 -1.81 8.54
N ALA A 23 1.04 -1.50 9.80
CA ALA A 23 0.45 -0.22 10.16
C ALA A 23 1.55 0.84 10.31
N VAL A 24 1.59 1.81 9.40
CA VAL A 24 2.55 2.92 9.44
C VAL A 24 1.96 4.09 10.24
N PRO A 25 2.48 4.42 11.44
CA PRO A 25 1.88 5.44 12.30
C PRO A 25 2.11 6.87 11.80
N ASP A 26 3.31 7.18 11.30
CA ASP A 26 3.66 8.50 10.74
C ASP A 26 4.60 8.38 9.53
N LEU A 27 3.99 8.35 8.35
CA LEU A 27 4.74 8.31 7.09
C LEU A 27 5.53 9.62 6.84
N CYS A 28 5.06 10.76 7.39
CA CYS A 28 5.74 12.04 7.24
C CYS A 28 7.05 12.06 8.04
N GLU A 29 7.04 11.55 9.27
CA GLU A 29 8.26 11.41 10.08
C GLU A 29 9.27 10.45 9.42
N MET A 30 8.80 9.30 8.94
CA MET A 30 9.66 8.34 8.22
C MET A 30 10.31 8.98 6.99
N ALA A 31 9.54 9.73 6.20
CA ALA A 31 10.06 10.43 5.03
C ALA A 31 11.06 11.52 5.42
N ALA A 32 10.77 12.32 6.44
CA ALA A 32 11.64 13.38 6.93
C ALA A 32 13.01 12.86 7.41
N ARG A 33 13.06 11.63 7.92
CA ARG A 33 14.29 10.96 8.37
C ARG A 33 14.97 10.12 7.28
N ALA A 34 14.40 10.06 6.08
CA ALA A 34 14.82 9.14 5.02
C ALA A 34 14.95 7.68 5.52
N ASP A 35 13.92 7.24 6.26
CA ASP A 35 13.89 5.95 6.95
C ASP A 35 14.19 4.78 5.98
N PRO A 36 15.18 3.91 6.29
CA PRO A 36 15.53 2.76 5.45
C PRO A 36 14.35 1.84 5.11
N ARG A 37 13.36 1.71 6.01
CA ARG A 37 12.16 0.89 5.77
C ARG A 37 11.38 1.33 4.54
N LEU A 38 11.41 2.62 4.19
CA LEU A 38 10.74 3.12 2.98
C LEU A 38 11.40 2.57 1.71
N ARG A 39 12.72 2.42 1.69
CA ARG A 39 13.44 1.81 0.56
C ARG A 39 13.18 0.32 0.49
N GLU A 40 13.14 -0.35 1.64
CA GLU A 40 12.81 -1.78 1.72
C GLU A 40 11.41 -2.04 1.16
N LEU A 41 10.41 -1.28 1.60
CA LEU A 41 9.04 -1.36 1.09
C LEU A 41 8.97 -1.04 -0.41
N ALA A 42 9.63 0.03 -0.87
CA ALA A 42 9.63 0.41 -2.29
C ALA A 42 10.33 -0.62 -3.20
N ALA A 43 11.30 -1.37 -2.65
CA ALA A 43 12.00 -2.44 -3.37
C ALA A 43 11.22 -3.76 -3.39
N GLN A 44 10.13 -3.90 -2.63
CA GLN A 44 9.27 -5.08 -2.69
C GLN A 44 8.64 -5.20 -4.08
N GLY A 45 8.52 -6.44 -4.56
CA GLY A 45 8.07 -6.71 -5.93
C GLY A 45 6.68 -6.17 -6.25
N ARG A 46 5.75 -6.23 -5.30
CA ARG A 46 4.38 -5.70 -5.39
C ARG A 46 3.98 -5.11 -4.05
N LEU A 47 3.69 -3.81 -4.02
CA LEU A 47 3.32 -3.11 -2.80
C LEU A 47 1.90 -2.55 -2.92
N ARG A 48 1.06 -2.84 -1.92
CA ARG A 48 -0.29 -2.30 -1.81
C ARG A 48 -0.38 -1.40 -0.59
N ILE A 49 -0.86 -0.18 -0.78
CA ILE A 49 -0.92 0.84 0.28
C ILE A 49 -2.33 1.39 0.34
N ALA A 50 -3.01 1.25 1.47
CA ALA A 50 -4.22 2.03 1.76
C ALA A 50 -3.83 3.36 2.41
N ALA A 51 -4.20 4.48 1.79
CA ALA A 51 -3.85 5.81 2.28
C ALA A 51 -4.94 6.85 2.00
N CYS A 52 -4.79 8.02 2.62
CA CYS A 52 -5.73 9.13 2.43
C CYS A 52 -5.50 9.89 1.10
N TYR A 53 -4.26 9.97 0.63
CA TYR A 53 -3.90 10.73 -0.58
C TYR A 53 -2.78 10.03 -1.35
N PRO A 54 -3.09 9.38 -2.49
CA PRO A 54 -2.07 8.66 -3.27
C PRO A 54 -0.88 9.52 -3.69
N ARG A 55 -1.14 10.76 -4.10
CA ARG A 55 -0.09 11.72 -4.46
C ARG A 55 0.85 12.02 -3.30
N ALA A 56 0.33 12.17 -2.08
CA ALA A 56 1.15 12.46 -0.92
C ALA A 56 2.08 11.29 -0.59
N VAL A 57 1.59 10.05 -0.67
CA VAL A 57 2.41 8.84 -0.47
C VAL A 57 3.57 8.81 -1.46
N ARG A 58 3.31 8.97 -2.77
CA ARG A 58 4.37 9.01 -3.79
C ARG A 58 5.42 10.09 -3.50
N TRP A 59 4.97 11.27 -3.11
CA TRP A 59 5.86 12.38 -2.77
C TRP A 59 6.70 12.12 -1.53
N LEU A 60 6.13 11.51 -0.48
CA LEU A 60 6.84 11.18 0.75
C LEU A 60 7.93 10.11 0.51
N PHE A 61 7.60 9.09 -0.27
CA PHE A 61 8.57 8.07 -0.70
C PHE A 61 9.69 8.68 -1.56
N ALA A 62 9.35 9.53 -2.54
CA ALA A 62 10.36 10.23 -3.34
C ALA A 62 11.26 11.15 -2.50
N ALA A 63 10.68 11.89 -1.54
CA ALA A 63 11.43 12.76 -0.62
C ALA A 63 12.42 11.98 0.27
N ALA A 64 12.12 10.71 0.58
CA ALA A 64 13.01 9.80 1.29
C ALA A 64 14.08 9.13 0.40
N GLY A 65 14.06 9.39 -0.91
CA GLY A 65 14.91 8.68 -1.89
C GLY A 65 14.50 7.22 -2.07
N ALA A 66 13.20 6.93 -1.99
CA ALA A 66 12.59 5.60 -2.11
C ALA A 66 11.44 5.63 -3.14
N GLU A 67 11.68 6.12 -4.35
CA GLU A 67 10.63 6.27 -5.37
C GLU A 67 9.86 4.97 -5.62
N LEU A 68 8.53 5.08 -5.64
CA LEU A 68 7.62 3.97 -5.88
C LEU A 68 7.48 3.74 -7.38
N ALA A 69 7.72 2.51 -7.83
CA ALA A 69 7.52 2.12 -9.22
C ALA A 69 6.01 2.04 -9.55
N ASP A 70 5.54 2.86 -10.50
CA ASP A 70 4.12 2.99 -10.83
C ASP A 70 3.47 1.66 -11.29
N ASP A 71 4.25 0.77 -11.90
CA ASP A 71 3.83 -0.54 -12.39
C ASP A 71 3.74 -1.61 -11.28
N ARG A 72 4.31 -1.35 -10.11
CA ARG A 72 4.44 -2.32 -9.00
C ARG A 72 3.75 -1.88 -7.72
N VAL A 73 3.22 -0.67 -7.69
CA VAL A 73 2.59 -0.10 -6.49
C VAL A 73 1.16 0.31 -6.75
N GLN A 74 0.26 -0.29 -5.97
CA GLN A 74 -1.14 0.09 -5.93
C GLN A 74 -1.42 0.91 -4.67
N ILE A 75 -1.88 2.15 -4.85
CA ILE A 75 -2.24 3.02 -3.73
C ILE A 75 -3.75 3.25 -3.74
N LEU A 76 -4.45 2.68 -2.76
CA LEU A 76 -5.89 2.71 -2.60
C LEU A 76 -6.29 3.92 -1.74
N ASN A 77 -7.20 4.73 -2.27
CA ASN A 77 -7.60 6.00 -1.68
C ASN A 77 -8.83 5.86 -0.79
N MET A 78 -8.59 5.73 0.51
CA MET A 78 -9.63 5.61 1.54
C MET A 78 -10.51 6.86 1.72
N ARG A 79 -10.26 7.98 1.03
CA ARG A 79 -11.16 9.14 1.04
C ARG A 79 -12.23 9.09 -0.04
N THR A 80 -11.95 8.40 -1.13
CA THR A 80 -12.81 8.41 -2.33
C THR A 80 -13.37 7.05 -2.67
N GLU A 81 -12.69 5.98 -2.25
CA GLU A 81 -13.12 4.60 -2.42
C GLU A 81 -13.89 4.12 -1.19
N THR A 82 -14.72 3.10 -1.37
CA THR A 82 -15.44 2.48 -0.25
C THR A 82 -14.51 1.57 0.54
N ALA A 83 -14.90 1.21 1.77
CA ALA A 83 -14.13 0.26 2.56
C ALA A 83 -14.02 -1.12 1.87
N ASP A 84 -15.05 -1.52 1.14
CA ASP A 84 -15.07 -2.80 0.41
C ASP A 84 -14.10 -2.77 -0.77
N ASP A 85 -14.10 -1.69 -1.57
CA ASP A 85 -13.16 -1.54 -2.69
C ASP A 85 -11.69 -1.54 -2.20
N VAL A 86 -11.42 -0.82 -1.11
CA VAL A 86 -10.07 -0.77 -0.52
C VAL A 86 -9.67 -2.14 0.03
N ALA A 87 -10.52 -2.81 0.80
CA ALA A 87 -10.22 -4.13 1.34
C ALA A 87 -10.02 -5.16 0.22
N HIS A 88 -10.86 -5.13 -0.82
CA HIS A 88 -10.73 -5.98 -1.99
C HIS A 88 -9.40 -5.74 -2.71
N GLY A 89 -9.00 -4.48 -2.89
CA GLY A 89 -7.72 -4.14 -3.49
C GLY A 89 -6.53 -4.65 -2.68
N LEU A 90 -6.57 -4.54 -1.35
CA LEU A 90 -5.52 -5.03 -0.45
C LEU A 90 -5.40 -6.56 -0.46
N LEU A 91 -6.54 -7.25 -0.46
CA LEU A 91 -6.63 -8.71 -0.38
C LEU A 91 -6.61 -9.40 -1.75
N ALA A 92 -6.57 -8.64 -2.85
CA ALA A 92 -6.56 -9.19 -4.19
C ALA A 92 -5.36 -10.14 -4.35
N PRO A 93 -5.57 -11.36 -4.87
CA PRO A 93 -4.47 -12.29 -5.07
C PRO A 93 -3.41 -11.64 -5.96
N GLU A 94 -2.16 -11.94 -5.67
CA GLU A 94 -1.05 -11.55 -6.55
C GLU A 94 -1.25 -12.24 -7.90
N SER A 95 -1.87 -11.53 -8.84
CA SER A 95 -2.07 -12.06 -10.19
C SER A 95 -0.72 -12.05 -10.88
N ASP A 96 0.01 -13.15 -10.79
CA ASP A 96 1.21 -13.37 -11.57
C ASP A 96 0.85 -13.48 -13.05
N ALA A 97 0.80 -12.34 -13.74
CA ALA A 97 1.01 -12.31 -15.19
C ALA A 97 2.52 -12.32 -15.40
N GLY A 98 3.15 -13.47 -15.16
CA GLY A 98 4.60 -13.58 -15.07
C GLY A 98 5.21 -14.96 -15.29
N GLU A 99 4.48 -16.07 -15.24
CA GLU A 99 5.04 -17.40 -15.57
C GLU A 99 4.15 -18.21 -16.53
N MET A 100 4.21 -17.88 -17.82
CA MET A 100 4.01 -18.84 -18.91
C MET A 100 5.07 -18.60 -20.00
N GLU A 101 6.32 -19.01 -19.75
CA GLU A 101 7.21 -19.55 -20.78
C GLU A 101 8.49 -20.14 -20.13
N SER A 102 8.54 -21.47 -19.96
CA SER A 102 9.68 -22.31 -20.39
C SER A 102 9.56 -23.75 -19.87
N SER A 103 9.48 -24.67 -20.83
CA SER A 103 9.91 -26.08 -20.76
C SER A 103 9.06 -27.08 -19.96
N ARG A 104 8.10 -27.73 -20.64
CA ARG A 104 8.35 -29.05 -21.26
C ARG A 104 7.28 -29.44 -22.28
#